data_AF-A0A933R0M2-F1
#
_entry.id   AF-A0A933R0M2-F1
#
_cell.length_a   1.000
_cell.length_b   1.000
_cell.length_c   1.000
_cell.angle_alpha   90.00
_cell.angle_beta   90.00
_cell.angle_gamma   90.00
#
_symmetry.space_group_name_H-M   'P 1'
#
loop_
_entity.id
_entity.type
_entity.pdbx_description
1 polymer ?
#
loop_
_entity_poly.entity_id
_entity_poly.type
_entity_poly.pdbx_seq_one_letter_code
_entity_poly.pdbx_strand_id
1 'polypeptide(L)'
;MPDPHQLLQPEATVSLAAWYASPLEPALAADLQLQARQLLQRVLASGGSSLAPRLAEMIAGFWHGRIVTHDYRSLVGTVPEAQQAAVELVYGQLLMSRKQTGAMQHLDRGFELATAALAPAAYFILLRRHTLLRNLVLTPAGAIPQTLPDLLQEARVIQRLQPSHGLPRNLRNPHDDTLG
;
A
#
# COMPACT_ATOMS: atom_id res chain seq x y z
N MET A 1 -10.34 4.48 7.74
CA MET A 1 -9.50 3.49 7.03
C MET A 1 -10.41 2.33 6.67
N PRO A 2 -10.35 1.78 5.45
CA PRO A 2 -11.19 0.63 5.11
C PRO A 2 -10.75 -0.56 5.95
N ASP A 3 -11.73 -1.22 6.55
CA ASP A 3 -11.53 -2.48 7.28
C ASP A 3 -11.32 -3.59 6.25
N PRO A 4 -10.27 -4.45 6.34
CA PRO A 4 -10.11 -5.58 5.43
C PRO A 4 -11.32 -6.51 5.36
N HIS A 5 -12.19 -6.54 6.38
CA HIS A 5 -13.47 -7.27 6.30
C HIS A 5 -14.42 -6.71 5.21
N GLN A 6 -14.21 -5.48 4.74
CA GLN A 6 -14.93 -4.93 3.59
C GLN A 6 -14.66 -5.73 2.31
N LEU A 7 -13.51 -6.40 2.19
CA LEU A 7 -13.21 -7.30 1.07
C LEU A 7 -14.09 -8.55 1.06
N LEU A 8 -14.75 -8.87 2.18
CA LEU A 8 -15.58 -10.05 2.33
C LEU A 8 -17.06 -9.80 2.02
N GLN A 9 -17.46 -8.56 1.69
CA GLN A 9 -18.84 -8.32 1.32
C GLN A 9 -19.14 -8.91 -0.07
N PRO A 10 -20.34 -9.47 -0.31
CA PRO A 10 -20.67 -10.19 -1.54
C PRO A 10 -20.52 -9.36 -2.83
N GLU A 11 -20.72 -8.04 -2.73
CA GLU A 11 -20.59 -7.08 -3.84
C GLU A 11 -19.36 -6.18 -3.69
N ALA A 12 -18.42 -6.53 -2.81
CA ALA A 12 -17.23 -5.72 -2.57
C ALA A 12 -16.38 -5.61 -3.84
N THR A 13 -16.33 -4.40 -4.40
CA THR A 13 -15.30 -4.04 -5.37
C THR A 13 -14.04 -3.65 -4.62
N VAL A 14 -12.89 -4.19 -5.05
CA VAL A 14 -11.61 -3.83 -4.43
C VAL A 14 -11.26 -2.41 -4.85
N SER A 15 -11.29 -1.50 -3.89
CA SER A 15 -10.95 -0.10 -4.14
C SER A 15 -9.44 0.05 -4.27
N LEU A 16 -8.96 0.44 -5.44
CA LEU A 16 -7.52 0.62 -5.68
C LEU A 16 -6.92 1.75 -4.81
N ALA A 17 -7.70 2.74 -4.41
CA ALA A 17 -7.23 3.83 -3.54
C ALA A 17 -7.30 3.51 -2.04
N ALA A 18 -7.94 2.41 -1.64
CA ALA A 18 -8.03 2.02 -0.24
C ALA A 18 -6.67 1.60 0.34
N TRP A 19 -6.58 1.58 1.67
CA TRP A 19 -5.43 1.04 2.41
C TRP A 19 -5.88 -0.19 3.19
N TYR A 20 -5.39 -1.36 2.80
CA TYR A 20 -5.79 -2.66 3.37
C TYR A 20 -4.76 -3.26 4.33
N ALA A 21 -3.62 -2.59 4.52
CA ALA A 21 -2.52 -3.06 5.35
C ALA A 21 -2.49 -2.41 6.73
N SER A 22 -3.66 -2.14 7.32
CA SER A 22 -3.71 -1.78 8.74
C SER A 22 -3.33 -3.02 9.57
N PRO A 23 -2.46 -2.89 10.59
CA PRO A 23 -2.14 -4.00 11.49
C PRO A 23 -3.39 -4.63 12.07
N LEU A 24 -3.45 -5.96 12.03
CA LEU A 24 -4.54 -6.74 12.62
C LEU A 24 -4.05 -7.45 13.87
N GLU A 25 -4.89 -7.47 14.89
CA GLU A 25 -4.73 -8.35 16.04
C GLU A 25 -4.81 -9.81 15.57
N PRO A 26 -4.08 -10.75 16.21
CA PRO A 26 -4.06 -12.16 15.80
C PRO A 26 -5.46 -12.78 15.70
N ALA A 27 -6.35 -12.47 16.64
CA ALA A 27 -7.72 -12.96 16.62
C ALA A 27 -8.52 -12.48 15.40
N LEU A 28 -8.38 -11.19 15.05
CA LEU A 28 -9.05 -10.61 13.88
C LEU A 28 -8.47 -11.15 12.57
N ALA A 29 -7.16 -11.35 12.50
CA ALA A 29 -6.54 -11.97 11.33
C ALA A 29 -7.02 -13.42 11.15
N ALA A 30 -7.27 -14.16 12.25
CA ALA A 30 -7.70 -15.55 12.18
C ALA A 30 -9.15 -15.65 11.69
N ASP A 31 -10.00 -14.76 12.21
CA ASP A 31 -11.38 -14.60 11.76
C ASP A 31 -11.45 -14.20 10.29
N LEU A 32 -10.68 -13.19 9.86
CA LEU A 32 -10.56 -12.78 8.47
C LEU A 32 -10.16 -13.95 7.56
N GLN A 33 -9.19 -14.78 7.98
CA GLN A 33 -8.75 -15.94 7.22
C GLN A 33 -9.85 -17.00 7.08
N LEU A 34 -10.58 -17.29 8.17
CA LEU A 34 -11.67 -18.25 8.17
C LEU A 34 -12.78 -17.80 7.21
N GLN A 35 -13.21 -16.54 7.33
CA GLN A 35 -14.26 -15.99 6.49
C GLN A 35 -13.84 -15.90 5.02
N ALA A 36 -12.60 -15.49 4.74
CA ALA A 36 -12.03 -15.48 3.38
C ALA A 36 -12.10 -16.85 2.71
N ARG A 37 -11.74 -17.91 3.44
CA ARG A 37 -11.80 -19.30 2.93
C ARG A 37 -13.22 -19.77 2.67
N GLN A 38 -14.14 -19.50 3.59
CA GLN A 38 -15.55 -19.84 3.41
C GLN A 38 -16.14 -19.14 2.19
N LEU A 39 -15.84 -17.84 2.01
CA LEU A 39 -16.29 -17.08 0.85
C LEU A 39 -15.66 -17.60 -0.44
N LEU A 40 -14.36 -17.88 -0.45
CA LEU A 40 -13.67 -18.44 -1.61
C LEU A 40 -14.30 -19.76 -2.08
N GLN A 41 -14.61 -20.67 -1.16
CA GLN A 41 -15.27 -21.93 -1.48
C GLN A 41 -16.64 -21.71 -2.15
N ARG A 42 -17.43 -20.78 -1.61
CA ARG A 42 -18.76 -20.44 -2.19
C ARG A 42 -18.63 -19.83 -3.58
N VAL A 43 -17.70 -18.90 -3.77
CA VAL A 43 -17.50 -18.19 -5.03
C VAL A 43 -16.94 -19.10 -6.12
N LEU A 44 -16.06 -20.05 -5.77
CA LEU A 44 -15.58 -21.05 -6.72
C LEU A 44 -16.69 -21.99 -7.17
N ALA A 45 -17.62 -22.36 -6.28
CA ALA A 45 -18.78 -23.18 -6.64
C ALA A 45 -19.77 -22.45 -7.55
N SER A 46 -19.86 -21.12 -7.45
CA SER A 46 -20.76 -20.28 -8.27
C SER A 46 -20.10 -19.64 -9.50
N GLY A 47 -18.79 -19.81 -9.70
CA GLY A 47 -18.03 -19.22 -10.81
C GLY A 47 -17.81 -17.70 -10.71
N GLY A 48 -17.92 -17.11 -9.51
CA GLY A 48 -17.73 -15.68 -9.31
C GLY A 48 -16.25 -15.25 -9.19
N SER A 49 -16.01 -13.97 -8.92
CA SER A 49 -14.65 -13.42 -8.79
C SER A 49 -13.98 -13.80 -7.47
N SER A 50 -12.87 -14.54 -7.55
CA SER A 50 -12.13 -15.02 -6.37
C SER A 50 -11.09 -14.03 -5.84
N LEU A 51 -10.93 -12.84 -6.45
CA LEU A 51 -9.86 -11.90 -6.10
C LEU A 51 -9.97 -11.41 -4.65
N ALA A 52 -11.12 -10.86 -4.26
CA ALA A 52 -11.31 -10.25 -2.95
C ALA A 52 -11.06 -11.24 -1.79
N PRO A 53 -11.64 -12.46 -1.76
CA PRO A 53 -11.33 -13.42 -0.72
C PRO A 53 -9.86 -13.90 -0.73
N ARG A 54 -9.22 -14.01 -1.91
CA ARG A 54 -7.78 -14.36 -1.96
C ARG A 54 -6.89 -13.23 -1.43
N LEU A 55 -7.23 -11.97 -1.69
CA LEU A 55 -6.54 -10.82 -1.08
C LEU A 55 -6.73 -10.80 0.43
N ALA A 56 -7.95 -11.07 0.92
CA ALA A 56 -8.22 -11.17 2.36
C ALA A 56 -7.41 -12.30 3.02
N GLU A 57 -7.29 -13.47 2.39
CA GLU A 57 -6.45 -14.57 2.89
C GLU A 57 -4.96 -14.20 2.92
N MET A 58 -4.47 -13.46 1.91
CA MET A 58 -3.09 -12.94 1.87
C MET A 58 -2.85 -11.93 3.00
N ILE A 59 -3.75 -10.98 3.21
CA ILE A 59 -3.66 -9.98 4.30
C ILE A 59 -3.66 -10.68 5.67
N ALA A 60 -4.60 -11.61 5.88
CA ALA A 60 -4.68 -12.38 7.12
C ALA A 60 -3.41 -13.20 7.36
N GLY A 61 -2.89 -13.85 6.32
CA GLY A 61 -1.65 -14.62 6.37
C GLY A 61 -0.44 -13.78 6.76
N PHE A 62 -0.33 -12.57 6.23
CA PHE A 62 0.75 -11.64 6.55
C PHE A 62 0.74 -11.27 8.04
N TRP A 63 -0.43 -10.96 8.59
CA TRP A 63 -0.58 -10.62 10.00
C TRP A 63 -0.44 -11.82 10.95
N HIS A 64 -0.65 -13.05 10.45
CA HIS A 64 -0.28 -14.29 11.14
C HIS A 64 1.23 -14.59 11.12
N GLY A 65 2.05 -13.74 10.51
CA GLY A 65 3.49 -13.96 10.37
C GLY A 65 3.86 -15.02 9.32
N ARG A 66 2.92 -15.42 8.45
CA ARG A 66 3.22 -16.30 7.31
C ARG A 66 3.98 -15.51 6.23
N ILE A 67 4.85 -16.21 5.51
CA ILE A 67 5.50 -15.67 4.32
C ILE A 67 4.50 -15.71 3.16
N VAL A 68 3.89 -14.57 2.83
CA VAL A 68 2.83 -14.48 1.82
C VAL A 68 3.33 -14.25 0.38
N THR A 69 4.65 -14.30 0.17
CA THR A 69 5.26 -14.12 -1.17
C THR A 69 4.77 -15.18 -2.16
N HIS A 70 4.50 -16.40 -1.70
CA HIS A 70 3.91 -17.45 -2.54
C HIS A 70 2.46 -17.12 -2.93
N ASP A 71 1.66 -16.63 -1.99
CA ASP A 71 0.27 -16.21 -2.24
C ASP A 71 0.23 -15.05 -3.26
N TYR A 72 1.10 -14.06 -3.08
CA TYR A 72 1.31 -12.95 -4.00
C TYR A 72 1.66 -13.43 -5.42
N ARG A 73 2.69 -14.27 -5.57
CA ARG A 73 3.13 -14.78 -6.89
C ARG A 73 2.04 -15.59 -7.57
N SER A 74 1.33 -16.42 -6.81
CA SER A 74 0.19 -17.19 -7.30
C SER A 74 -0.92 -16.26 -7.79
N LEU A 75 -1.25 -15.21 -7.04
CA LEU A 75 -2.25 -14.22 -7.45
C LEU A 75 -1.86 -13.52 -8.74
N VAL A 76 -0.67 -12.91 -8.82
CA VAL A 76 -0.21 -12.20 -10.03
C VAL A 76 -0.21 -13.12 -11.26
N GLY A 77 0.17 -14.39 -11.10
CA GLY A 77 0.20 -15.36 -12.20
C GLY A 77 -1.16 -15.94 -12.62
N THR A 78 -2.22 -15.72 -11.85
CA THR A 78 -3.54 -16.33 -12.11
C THR A 78 -4.67 -15.33 -12.35
N VAL A 79 -4.51 -14.07 -11.92
CA VAL A 79 -5.54 -13.04 -12.13
C VAL A 79 -5.31 -12.30 -13.46
N PRO A 80 -6.37 -11.80 -14.11
CA PRO A 80 -6.24 -10.92 -15.27
C PRO A 80 -5.40 -9.68 -14.97
N GLU A 81 -4.74 -9.11 -15.99
CA GLU A 81 -3.90 -7.91 -15.87
C GLU A 81 -4.63 -6.74 -15.19
N ALA A 82 -5.91 -6.53 -15.52
CA ALA A 82 -6.76 -5.49 -14.89
C ALA A 82 -6.88 -5.63 -13.36
N GLN A 83 -6.70 -6.84 -12.82
CA GLN A 83 -6.76 -7.13 -11.38
C GLN A 83 -5.38 -7.16 -10.72
N GLN A 84 -4.29 -7.27 -11.50
CA GLN A 84 -2.92 -7.27 -10.95
C GLN A 84 -2.61 -5.97 -10.21
N ALA A 85 -3.17 -4.84 -10.64
CA ALA A 85 -3.05 -3.56 -9.95
C ALA A 85 -3.44 -3.66 -8.46
N ALA A 86 -4.56 -4.33 -8.16
CA ALA A 86 -5.03 -4.51 -6.79
C ALA A 86 -4.07 -5.41 -5.98
N VAL A 87 -3.55 -6.47 -6.59
CA VAL A 87 -2.61 -7.40 -5.95
C VAL A 87 -1.30 -6.68 -5.59
N GLU A 88 -0.72 -5.95 -6.54
CA GLU A 88 0.51 -5.17 -6.37
C GLU A 88 0.35 -4.10 -5.29
N LEU A 89 -0.75 -3.34 -5.34
CA LEU A 89 -1.04 -2.33 -4.32
C LEU A 89 -1.18 -2.95 -2.94
N VAL A 90 -2.00 -3.99 -2.77
CA VAL A 90 -2.20 -4.63 -1.45
C VAL A 90 -0.89 -5.21 -0.93
N TYR A 91 -0.11 -5.90 -1.75
CA TYR A 91 1.16 -6.47 -1.32
C TYR A 91 2.18 -5.38 -0.95
N GLY A 92 2.31 -4.33 -1.78
CA GLY A 92 3.15 -3.17 -1.46
C GLY A 92 2.73 -2.47 -0.17
N GLN A 93 1.42 -2.37 0.10
CA GLN A 93 0.90 -1.81 1.35
C GLN A 93 1.29 -2.68 2.57
N LEU A 94 1.22 -4.01 2.47
CA LEU A 94 1.61 -4.93 3.54
C LEU A 94 3.11 -4.81 3.86
N LEU A 95 3.95 -4.76 2.83
CA LEU A 95 5.39 -4.53 3.02
C LEU A 95 5.64 -3.14 3.63
N MET A 96 4.93 -2.11 3.16
CA MET A 96 5.07 -0.74 3.64
C MET A 96 4.62 -0.58 5.10
N SER A 97 3.59 -1.29 5.55
CA SER A 97 3.14 -1.26 6.95
C SER A 97 4.21 -1.77 7.90
N ARG A 98 5.16 -2.58 7.42
CA ARG A 98 6.35 -3.00 8.15
C ARG A 98 7.62 -2.30 7.66
N LYS A 99 7.53 -1.23 6.87
CA LYS A 99 8.67 -0.51 6.28
C LYS A 99 9.71 -1.45 5.64
N GLN A 100 9.24 -2.48 4.95
CA GLN A 100 10.10 -3.48 4.32
C GLN A 100 10.64 -3.00 2.96
N THR A 101 11.89 -3.36 2.65
CA THR A 101 12.47 -3.12 1.32
C THR A 101 11.61 -3.78 0.23
N GLY A 102 11.48 -3.12 -0.92
CA GLY A 102 10.63 -3.57 -2.02
C GLY A 102 9.19 -3.05 -1.96
N ALA A 103 8.73 -2.54 -0.80
CA ALA A 103 7.37 -2.00 -0.66
C ALA A 103 7.04 -0.93 -1.72
N MET A 104 7.93 0.05 -1.92
CA MET A 104 7.71 1.11 -2.92
C MET A 104 7.67 0.57 -4.36
N GLN A 105 8.43 -0.49 -4.68
CA GLN A 105 8.44 -1.05 -6.02
C GLN A 105 7.08 -1.63 -6.39
N HIS A 106 6.46 -2.37 -5.46
CA HIS A 106 5.10 -2.90 -5.64
C HIS A 106 4.03 -1.80 -5.64
N LEU A 107 4.16 -0.79 -4.77
CA LEU A 107 3.25 0.36 -4.79
C LEU A 107 3.30 1.13 -6.11
N ASP A 108 4.51 1.36 -6.64
CA ASP A 108 4.71 2.05 -7.92
C ASP A 108 4.15 1.21 -9.08
N ARG A 109 4.48 -0.09 -9.12
CA ARG A 109 3.97 -1.00 -10.14
C ARG A 109 2.43 -1.08 -10.12
N GLY A 110 1.85 -1.21 -8.93
CA GLY A 110 0.40 -1.24 -8.76
C GLY A 110 -0.27 0.06 -9.18
N PHE A 111 0.37 1.21 -8.94
CA PHE A 111 -0.11 2.51 -9.40
C PHE A 111 -0.05 2.66 -10.93
N GLU A 112 1.04 2.24 -11.56
CA GLU A 112 1.17 2.22 -13.03
C GLU A 112 0.05 1.40 -13.67
N LEU A 113 -0.15 0.16 -13.20
CA LEU A 113 -1.19 -0.74 -13.69
C LEU A 113 -2.61 -0.16 -13.45
N ALA A 114 -2.82 0.55 -12.34
CA ALA A 114 -4.10 1.14 -11.99
C ALA A 114 -4.44 2.40 -12.79
N THR A 115 -3.46 3.08 -13.40
CA THR A 115 -3.60 4.46 -13.87
C THR A 115 -4.78 4.65 -14.85
N ALA A 116 -4.98 3.72 -15.78
CA ALA A 116 -6.06 3.80 -16.76
C ALA A 116 -7.46 3.55 -16.17
N ALA A 117 -7.56 2.88 -15.01
CA ALA A 117 -8.81 2.50 -14.37
C ALA A 117 -9.19 3.41 -13.19
N LEU A 118 -8.30 4.31 -12.76
CA LEU A 118 -8.53 5.18 -11.61
C LEU A 118 -9.41 6.38 -11.97
N ALA A 119 -10.44 6.61 -11.16
CA ALA A 119 -11.10 7.91 -11.13
C ALA A 119 -10.11 9.01 -10.70
N PRO A 120 -10.25 10.26 -11.18
CA PRO A 120 -9.29 11.33 -10.88
C PRO A 120 -9.01 11.55 -9.39
N ALA A 121 -10.04 11.48 -8.54
CA ALA A 121 -9.87 11.61 -7.09
C ALA A 121 -9.01 10.47 -6.50
N ALA A 122 -9.26 9.22 -6.94
CA ALA A 122 -8.51 8.04 -6.51
C ALA A 122 -7.03 8.12 -6.95
N TYR A 123 -6.80 8.61 -8.18
CA TYR A 123 -5.46 8.87 -8.70
C TYR A 123 -4.65 9.82 -7.81
N PHE A 124 -5.20 11.00 -7.49
CA PHE A 124 -4.49 11.97 -6.65
C PHE A 124 -4.29 11.50 -5.21
N ILE A 125 -5.22 10.71 -4.66
CA ILE A 125 -5.07 10.09 -3.34
C ILE A 125 -3.84 9.18 -3.33
N LEU A 126 -3.70 8.29 -4.32
CA LEU A 126 -2.57 7.37 -4.41
C LEU A 126 -1.27 8.11 -4.67
N LEU A 127 -1.25 9.04 -5.64
CA LEU A 127 -0.05 9.82 -5.97
C LEU A 127 0.50 10.57 -4.76
N ARG A 128 -0.36 11.29 -4.02
CA ARG A 128 0.06 12.04 -2.81
C ARG A 128 0.58 11.10 -1.73
N ARG A 129 -0.10 9.97 -1.52
CA ARG A 129 0.31 8.96 -0.53
C ARG A 129 1.67 8.37 -0.88
N HIS A 130 1.87 7.90 -2.10
CA HIS A 130 3.12 7.26 -2.54
C HIS A 130 4.27 8.26 -2.49
N THR A 131 4.05 9.50 -2.97
CA THR A 131 5.04 10.59 -2.88
C THR A 131 5.51 10.82 -1.45
N LEU A 132 4.58 10.83 -0.49
CA LEU A 132 4.94 11.02 0.91
C LEU A 132 5.66 9.79 1.48
N LEU A 133 5.16 8.58 1.25
CA LEU A 133 5.73 7.33 1.76
C LEU A 133 7.17 7.06 1.25
N ARG A 134 7.57 7.63 0.10
CA ARG A 134 8.96 7.55 -0.39
C ARG A 134 10.00 8.12 0.58
N ASN A 135 9.60 8.98 1.51
CA ASN A 135 10.51 9.55 2.50
C ASN A 135 10.84 8.57 3.65
N LEU A 136 10.14 7.44 3.76
CA LEU A 136 10.38 6.47 4.83
C LEU A 136 11.67 5.69 4.60
N VAL A 137 12.37 5.40 5.70
CA VAL A 137 13.50 4.48 5.70
C VAL A 137 12.96 3.05 5.71
N LEU A 138 13.28 2.28 4.66
CA LEU A 138 12.88 0.89 4.51
C LEU A 138 14.05 -0.04 4.84
N THR A 139 13.77 -1.19 5.45
CA THR A 139 14.80 -2.18 5.84
C THR A 139 14.42 -3.59 5.39
N PRO A 140 15.40 -4.48 5.15
CA PRO A 140 15.10 -5.87 4.76
C PRO A 140 14.39 -6.67 5.86
N ALA A 141 14.75 -6.45 7.13
CA ALA A 141 14.13 -7.12 8.27
C ALA A 141 12.70 -6.61 8.56
N GLY A 142 12.38 -5.41 8.06
CA GLY A 142 11.18 -4.67 8.43
C GLY A 142 11.25 -4.11 9.85
N ALA A 143 10.25 -3.30 10.18
CA ALA A 143 10.02 -2.68 11.47
C ALA A 143 8.77 -3.26 12.14
N ILE A 144 8.46 -2.73 13.31
CA ILE A 144 7.18 -2.94 13.98
C ILE A 144 6.06 -2.47 13.04
N PRO A 145 4.95 -3.23 12.92
CA PRO A 145 3.80 -2.81 12.13
C PRO A 145 3.28 -1.42 12.50
N GLN A 146 2.95 -0.62 11.49
CA GLN A 146 2.40 0.73 11.66
C GLN A 146 1.13 0.91 10.83
N THR A 147 0.23 1.77 11.34
CA THR A 147 -0.95 2.20 10.60
C THR A 147 -0.56 3.21 9.51
N LEU A 148 -1.41 3.39 8.49
CA LEU A 148 -1.16 4.42 7.48
C LEU A 148 -1.02 5.83 8.08
N PRO A 149 -1.88 6.28 9.03
CA PRO A 149 -1.67 7.56 9.71
C PRO A 149 -0.27 7.73 10.31
N ASP A 150 0.24 6.70 10.99
CA ASP A 150 1.56 6.73 11.63
C ASP A 150 2.68 6.82 10.59
N LEU A 151 2.60 6.01 9.53
CA LEU A 151 3.56 6.04 8.41
C LEU A 151 3.58 7.41 7.73
N LEU A 152 2.42 7.99 7.45
CA LEU A 152 2.34 9.31 6.83
C LEU A 152 2.85 10.41 7.77
N GLN A 153 2.67 10.24 9.08
CA GLN A 153 3.19 11.18 10.06
C GLN A 153 4.72 11.09 10.14
N GLU A 154 5.29 9.90 10.25
CA GLU A 154 6.74 9.66 10.21
C GLU A 154 7.36 10.24 8.93
N ALA A 155 6.75 9.94 7.78
CA ALA A 155 7.20 10.44 6.48
C ALA A 155 7.21 11.99 6.40
N ARG A 156 6.20 12.66 6.96
CA ARG A 156 6.15 14.14 7.02
C ARG A 156 7.24 14.71 7.90
N VAL A 157 7.54 14.07 9.03
CA VAL A 157 8.63 14.50 9.92
C VAL A 157 9.96 14.39 9.17
N ILE A 158 10.23 13.26 8.52
CA ILE A 158 11.46 13.07 7.72
C ILE A 158 11.55 14.13 6.61
N GLN A 159 10.47 14.34 5.85
CA GLN A 159 10.43 15.34 4.78
C GLN A 159 10.76 16.76 5.28
N ARG A 160 10.33 17.13 6.49
CA ARG A 160 10.62 18.45 7.09
C ARG A 160 12.06 18.58 7.60
N LEU A 161 12.65 17.47 8.05
CA LEU A 161 14.01 17.43 8.55
C LEU A 161 15.06 17.35 7.43
N GLN A 162 14.66 16.90 6.24
CA GLN A 162 15.50 17.02 5.06
C GLN A 162 15.80 18.52 4.86
N PRO A 163 17.08 18.94 4.95
CA PRO A 163 17.42 20.32 4.66
C PRO A 163 16.88 20.58 3.27
N SER A 164 16.02 21.60 3.14
CA SER A 164 15.65 22.08 1.81
C SER A 164 16.95 22.20 1.06
N HIS A 165 17.15 21.38 0.03
CA HIS A 165 18.19 21.62 -0.97
C HIS A 165 17.74 22.90 -1.67
N GLY A 166 17.94 24.01 -0.95
CA GLY A 166 17.88 25.34 -1.47
C GLY A 166 18.82 25.34 -2.64
N LEU A 167 18.27 25.73 -3.77
CA LEU A 167 18.97 26.48 -4.80
C LEU A 167 20.20 27.18 -4.20
N PRO A 168 21.38 27.07 -4.82
CA PRO A 168 22.62 27.56 -4.26
C PRO A 168 22.46 29.00 -3.78
N ARG A 169 22.77 29.21 -2.50
CA ARG A 169 22.75 30.48 -1.77
C ARG A 169 23.90 31.41 -2.22
N ASN A 170 24.22 31.40 -3.51
CA ASN A 170 25.37 32.05 -4.15
C ASN A 170 24.98 32.90 -5.37
N LEU A 171 23.82 33.55 -5.31
CA LEU A 171 23.57 34.81 -6.02
C LEU A 171 23.35 35.91 -4.97
N ARG A 172 24.31 36.03 -4.06
CA ARG A 172 24.52 37.27 -3.31
C ARG A 172 25.28 38.17 -4.28
N ASN A 173 24.56 39.04 -5.00
CA ASN A 173 25.19 40.14 -5.72
C ASN A 173 26.10 40.87 -4.72
N PRO A 174 27.42 40.96 -4.96
CA PRO A 174 28.18 42.07 -4.42
C PRO A 174 27.73 43.32 -5.18
N HIS A 175 27.83 44.50 -4.57
CA HIS A 175 27.38 45.80 -5.11
C HIS A 175 25.93 46.13 -4.81
N ASP A 176 25.67 46.46 -3.55
CA ASP A 176 24.80 47.61 -3.26
C ASP A 176 25.22 48.21 -1.90
N ASP A 177 26.37 48.88 -1.90
CA ASP A 177 26.81 49.74 -0.80
C ASP A 177 27.73 50.82 -1.38
N THR A 178 27.16 51.99 -1.67
CA THR A 178 27.62 53.35 -1.28
C THR A 178 27.00 54.42 -2.19
N LEU A 179 25.85 54.96 -1.77
CA LEU A 179 25.56 56.38 -1.94
C LEU A 179 25.90 57.06 -0.62
N GLY A 180 26.90 57.94 -0.65
CA GLY A 180 27.41 58.73 0.47
C GLY A 180 28.68 59.47 0.06
#